data_AF-A0A453N9F8-F1
#
_entry.id   AF-A0A453N9F8-F1
#
_cell.length_a   1.000
_cell.length_b   1.000
_cell.length_c   1.000
_cell.angle_alpha   90.00
_cell.angle_beta   90.00
_cell.angle_gamma   90.00
#
_symmetry.space_group_name_H-M   'P 1'
#
loop_
_entity.id
_entity.type
_entity.pdbx_description
1 polymer ?
#
loop_
_entity_poly.entity_id
_entity_poly.type
_entity_poly.pdbx_seq_one_letter_code
_entity_poly.pdbx_strand_id
1 'polypeptide(L)'
;TGRMWSHCRMVYFPMSYIYGKRFVGPITPTVLNLRKELYKVPYDEIDWDKARNQCAKEDLYCPHPLGQDILWTTLHKFVEPVLSHWPGSKLREKALKNAMQHIHYEDENTQYVCSGAVGKVLNMLCCWIEDPNSEEFKLHIPRIYDYLWVAEDGMKMQGYNGSQLWDTAFTVEAILATELTEEFCPTLKLAHDYIKN
;
A
#
# COMPACT_ATOMS: atom_id res chain seq x y z
N THR A 1 -3.79 -3.18 17.23
CA THR A 1 -2.88 -2.87 16.10
C THR A 1 -1.94 -1.69 16.35
N GLY A 2 -1.92 -1.05 17.52
CA GLY A 2 -1.08 0.13 17.78
C GLY A 2 0.43 -0.10 17.96
N ARG A 3 0.91 -1.35 17.97
CA ARG A 3 2.33 -1.70 18.25
C ARG A 3 3.15 -2.06 17.01
N MET A 4 2.54 -2.10 15.84
CA MET A 4 3.24 -2.38 14.58
C MET A 4 3.76 -1.06 13.99
N TRP A 5 4.89 -1.12 13.28
CA TRP A 5 5.41 0.02 12.54
C TRP A 5 4.34 0.62 11.62
N SER A 6 4.31 1.95 11.52
CA SER A 6 3.26 2.71 10.83
C SER A 6 3.10 2.26 9.38
N HIS A 7 4.19 2.20 8.62
CA HIS A 7 4.17 1.78 7.21
C HIS A 7 3.61 0.37 7.01
N CYS A 8 4.08 -0.60 7.80
CA CYS A 8 3.50 -1.95 7.77
C CYS A 8 2.00 -1.88 8.04
N ARG A 9 1.59 -1.17 9.10
CA ARG A 9 0.18 -1.12 9.50
C ARG A 9 -0.71 -0.50 8.43
N MET A 10 -0.29 0.61 7.82
CA MET A 10 -1.09 1.29 6.80
C MET A 10 -1.21 0.47 5.50
N VAL A 11 -0.25 -0.41 5.21
CA VAL A 11 -0.36 -1.36 4.08
C VAL A 11 -1.23 -2.57 4.44
N TYR A 12 -1.06 -3.14 5.64
CA TYR A 12 -1.80 -4.35 6.02
C TYR A 12 -3.30 -4.10 6.27
N PHE A 13 -3.72 -2.89 6.66
CA PHE A 13 -5.15 -2.57 6.80
C PHE A 13 -5.94 -2.78 5.50
N PRO A 14 -5.64 -2.09 4.39
CA PRO A 14 -6.37 -2.29 3.15
C PRO A 14 -6.12 -3.69 2.55
N MET A 15 -4.93 -4.28 2.67
CA MET A 15 -4.72 -5.68 2.26
C MET A 15 -5.66 -6.64 3.02
N SER A 16 -5.83 -6.46 4.33
CA SER A 16 -6.72 -7.29 5.14
C SER A 16 -8.20 -7.08 4.77
N TYR A 17 -8.59 -5.85 4.43
CA TYR A 17 -9.93 -5.54 3.95
C TYR A 17 -10.22 -6.25 2.62
N ILE A 18 -9.34 -6.09 1.64
CA ILE A 18 -9.47 -6.71 0.31
C ILE A 18 -9.50 -8.25 0.43
N TYR A 19 -8.58 -8.83 1.22
CA TYR A 19 -8.56 -10.27 1.47
C TYR A 19 -9.85 -10.74 2.15
N GLY A 20 -10.31 -10.04 3.19
CA GLY A 20 -11.52 -10.41 3.93
C GLY A 20 -12.79 -10.26 3.10
N LYS A 21 -12.84 -9.31 2.16
CA LYS A 21 -13.92 -9.17 1.17
C LYS A 21 -13.91 -10.26 0.10
N ARG A 22 -12.79 -11.00 -0.05
CA ARG A 22 -12.58 -11.96 -1.14
C ARG A 22 -12.83 -11.32 -2.51
N PHE A 23 -12.43 -10.07 -2.66
CA PHE A 23 -12.70 -9.30 -3.87
C PHE A 23 -11.94 -9.90 -5.06
N VAL A 24 -12.64 -10.09 -6.19
CA VAL A 24 -12.08 -10.56 -7.45
C VAL A 24 -12.62 -9.68 -8.57
N GLY A 25 -11.72 -9.10 -9.37
CA GLY A 25 -12.10 -8.29 -10.53
C GLY A 25 -12.65 -9.14 -11.69
N PRO A 26 -13.20 -8.50 -12.74
CA PRO A 26 -13.71 -9.21 -13.91
C PRO A 26 -12.64 -10.06 -14.59
N ILE A 27 -13.00 -11.30 -14.99
CA ILE A 27 -12.12 -12.16 -15.78
C ILE A 27 -12.19 -11.71 -17.24
N THR A 28 -11.27 -10.82 -17.62
CA THR A 28 -11.16 -10.30 -18.99
C THR A 28 -10.27 -11.19 -19.87
N PRO A 29 -10.29 -11.02 -21.21
CA PRO A 29 -9.34 -11.70 -22.10
C PRO A 29 -7.88 -11.47 -21.70
N THR A 30 -7.54 -10.26 -21.24
CA THR A 30 -6.21 -9.94 -20.71
C THR A 30 -5.88 -10.80 -19.48
N VAL A 31 -6.81 -10.94 -18.52
CA VAL A 31 -6.61 -11.82 -17.36
C VAL A 31 -6.38 -13.27 -17.79
N LEU A 32 -7.15 -13.78 -18.76
CA LEU A 32 -6.99 -15.13 -19.28
C LEU A 32 -5.64 -15.34 -19.99
N ASN A 33 -5.13 -14.33 -20.70
CA ASN A 33 -3.81 -14.40 -21.33
C ASN A 33 -2.69 -14.36 -20.28
N LEU A 34 -2.79 -13.48 -19.28
CA LEU A 34 -1.84 -13.44 -18.17
C LEU A 34 -1.74 -14.78 -17.43
N ARG A 35 -2.86 -15.49 -17.25
CA ARG A 35 -2.86 -16.84 -16.65
C ARG A 35 -2.07 -17.88 -17.47
N LYS A 36 -1.95 -17.70 -18.78
CA LYS A 36 -1.15 -18.57 -19.66
C LYS A 36 0.32 -18.16 -19.70
N GLU A 37 0.59 -16.85 -19.59
CA GLU A 37 1.94 -16.29 -19.73
C GLU A 37 2.76 -16.34 -18.43
N LEU A 38 2.12 -16.11 -17.27
CA LEU A 38 2.81 -15.96 -15.99
C LEU A 38 3.20 -17.29 -15.33
N TYR A 39 2.51 -18.39 -15.67
CA TYR A 39 2.69 -19.69 -15.00
C TYR A 39 3.26 -20.73 -15.96
N LYS A 40 4.19 -21.54 -15.45
CA LYS A 40 4.82 -22.63 -16.22
C LYS A 40 3.93 -23.86 -16.38
N VAL A 41 2.88 -23.98 -15.57
CA VAL A 41 1.91 -25.07 -15.57
C VAL A 41 0.53 -24.52 -15.92
N PRO A 42 -0.39 -25.33 -16.48
CA PRO A 42 -1.75 -24.90 -16.72
C PRO A 42 -2.38 -24.31 -15.45
N TYR A 43 -3.04 -23.15 -15.57
CA TYR A 43 -3.55 -22.39 -14.42
C TYR A 43 -4.47 -23.22 -13.51
N ASP A 44 -5.29 -24.09 -14.11
CA ASP A 44 -6.25 -24.93 -13.39
C ASP A 44 -5.61 -26.13 -12.66
N GLU A 45 -4.33 -26.42 -12.93
CA GLU A 45 -3.55 -27.48 -12.28
C GLU A 45 -2.67 -26.94 -11.13
N ILE A 46 -2.68 -25.62 -10.87
CA ILE A 46 -1.87 -25.01 -9.82
C ILE A 46 -2.43 -25.39 -8.44
N ASP A 47 -1.58 -26.01 -7.63
CA ASP A 47 -1.83 -26.20 -6.20
C ASP A 47 -1.57 -24.89 -5.43
N TRP A 48 -2.63 -24.08 -5.29
CA TRP A 48 -2.60 -22.81 -4.56
C TRP A 48 -2.32 -22.98 -3.06
N ASP A 49 -2.63 -24.14 -2.49
CA ASP A 49 -2.36 -24.44 -1.08
C ASP A 49 -0.86 -24.60 -0.82
N LYS A 50 -0.16 -25.24 -1.76
CA LYS A 50 1.30 -25.37 -1.75
C LYS A 50 1.99 -24.05 -2.09
N ALA A 51 1.42 -23.26 -2.99
CA ALA A 51 1.99 -21.99 -3.44
C ALA A 51 2.16 -20.93 -2.34
N ARG A 52 1.36 -20.98 -1.26
CA ARG A 52 1.40 -19.99 -0.16
C ARG A 52 2.79 -19.76 0.46
N ASN A 53 3.59 -20.82 0.55
CA ASN A 53 4.91 -20.78 1.17
C ASN A 53 6.03 -20.85 0.12
N GLN A 54 5.71 -20.73 -1.16
CA GLN A 54 6.70 -20.71 -2.24
C GLN A 54 7.16 -19.28 -2.49
N CYS A 55 8.47 -19.08 -2.39
CA CYS A 55 9.16 -17.86 -2.79
C CYS A 55 10.45 -18.28 -3.50
N ALA A 56 10.86 -17.55 -4.53
CA ALA A 56 12.16 -17.76 -5.16
C ALA A 56 13.26 -17.52 -4.12
N LYS A 57 14.30 -18.37 -4.11
CA LYS A 57 15.35 -18.28 -3.09
C LYS A 57 16.15 -17.00 -3.22
N GLU A 58 16.28 -16.52 -4.45
CA GLU A 58 16.98 -15.32 -4.86
C GLU A 58 16.30 -14.05 -4.34
N ASP A 59 14.98 -14.07 -4.18
CA ASP A 59 14.17 -12.92 -3.73
C ASP A 59 13.84 -12.98 -2.22
N LEU A 60 14.16 -14.09 -1.54
CA LEU A 60 13.82 -14.32 -0.13
C LEU A 60 14.85 -13.66 0.80
N TYR A 61 14.72 -12.35 1.01
CA TYR A 61 15.59 -11.60 1.93
C TYR A 61 15.39 -11.97 3.41
N CYS A 62 14.14 -12.19 3.83
CA CYS A 62 13.78 -12.52 5.21
C CYS A 62 13.02 -13.85 5.25
N PRO A 63 13.68 -14.99 5.51
CA PRO A 63 13.02 -16.29 5.55
C PRO A 63 12.09 -16.39 6.77
N HIS A 64 10.95 -17.04 6.58
CA HIS A 64 9.99 -17.24 7.67
C HIS A 64 10.55 -18.21 8.73
N PRO A 65 10.47 -17.86 10.02
CA PRO A 65 10.70 -18.81 11.09
C PRO A 65 9.64 -19.92 11.07
N LEU A 66 10.01 -21.14 11.45
CA LEU A 66 9.09 -22.29 11.50
C LEU A 66 7.81 -22.01 12.32
N GLY A 67 7.91 -21.24 13.41
CA GLY A 67 6.75 -20.86 14.21
C GLY A 67 5.73 -19.99 13.44
N GLN A 68 6.21 -19.15 12.52
CA GLN A 68 5.36 -18.32 11.67
C GLN A 68 4.61 -19.17 10.64
N ASP A 69 5.27 -20.16 10.03
CA ASP A 69 4.64 -21.10 9.10
C ASP A 69 3.55 -21.94 9.78
N ILE A 70 3.81 -22.41 11.01
CA ILE A 70 2.81 -23.14 11.83
C ILE A 70 1.61 -22.25 12.12
N LEU A 71 1.84 -21.00 12.53
CA LEU A 71 0.77 -20.05 12.81
C LEU A 71 -0.10 -19.82 11.57
N TRP A 72 0.51 -19.50 10.43
CA TRP A 72 -0.23 -19.24 9.19
C TRP A 72 -0.97 -20.46 8.67
N THR A 73 -0.36 -21.65 8.75
CA THR A 73 -1.02 -22.91 8.39
C THR A 73 -2.24 -23.15 9.26
N THR A 74 -2.14 -22.86 10.56
CA THR A 74 -3.25 -23.00 11.51
C THR A 74 -4.37 -22.02 11.20
N LEU A 75 -4.03 -20.74 11.00
CA LEU A 75 -4.99 -19.70 10.65
C LEU A 75 -5.74 -20.07 9.36
N HIS A 76 -5.03 -20.54 8.34
CA HIS A 76 -5.65 -20.89 7.07
C HIS A 76 -6.50 -22.16 7.15
N LYS A 77 -6.00 -23.25 7.73
CA LYS A 77 -6.72 -24.54 7.68
C LYS A 77 -7.88 -24.62 8.67
N PHE A 78 -7.81 -23.91 9.78
CA PHE A 78 -8.80 -24.03 10.87
C PHE A 78 -9.60 -22.75 11.09
N VAL A 79 -8.96 -21.58 11.12
CA VAL A 79 -9.65 -20.33 11.44
C VAL A 79 -10.42 -19.78 10.24
N GLU A 80 -9.82 -19.81 9.06
CA GLU A 80 -10.43 -19.27 7.83
C GLU A 80 -11.76 -19.96 7.45
N PRO A 81 -11.91 -21.30 7.53
CA PRO A 81 -13.21 -21.95 7.34
C PRO A 81 -14.25 -21.51 8.37
N VAL A 82 -13.87 -21.39 9.64
CA VAL A 82 -14.78 -20.94 10.71
C VAL A 82 -15.26 -19.52 10.47
N LEU A 83 -14.37 -18.61 10.07
CA LEU A 83 -14.71 -17.21 9.75
C LEU A 83 -15.51 -17.07 8.44
N SER A 84 -15.56 -18.11 7.61
CA SER A 84 -16.33 -18.11 6.37
C SER A 84 -17.76 -18.61 6.54
N HIS A 85 -18.07 -19.23 7.68
CA HIS A 85 -19.42 -19.75 7.98
C HIS A 85 -20.04 -19.03 9.18
N TRP A 86 -21.37 -19.09 9.28
CA TRP A 86 -22.06 -18.57 10.44
C TRP A 86 -21.74 -19.40 11.70
N PRO A 87 -21.47 -18.80 12.88
CA PRO A 87 -21.53 -17.37 13.20
C PRO A 87 -20.22 -16.59 13.00
N GLY A 88 -19.12 -17.23 12.62
CA GLY A 88 -17.80 -16.60 12.46
C GLY A 88 -17.76 -15.49 11.40
N SER A 89 -18.61 -15.59 10.37
CA SER A 89 -18.78 -14.54 9.36
C SER A 89 -19.18 -13.17 9.95
N LYS A 90 -19.93 -13.13 11.06
CA LYS A 90 -20.26 -11.87 11.75
C LYS A 90 -19.03 -11.19 12.32
N LEU A 91 -18.06 -11.96 12.79
CA LEU A 91 -16.78 -11.42 13.27
C LEU A 91 -15.98 -10.82 12.11
N ARG A 92 -15.97 -11.49 10.95
CA ARG A 92 -15.36 -10.95 9.73
C ARG A 92 -16.01 -9.65 9.29
N GLU A 93 -17.34 -9.57 9.24
CA GLU A 93 -18.05 -8.34 8.90
C GLU A 93 -17.69 -7.18 9.84
N LYS A 94 -17.65 -7.44 11.16
CA LYS A 94 -17.25 -6.45 12.15
C LYS A 94 -15.79 -6.01 11.97
N ALA A 95 -14.90 -6.95 11.66
CA ALA A 95 -13.49 -6.65 11.41
C ALA A 95 -13.31 -5.81 10.13
N LEU A 96 -14.04 -6.13 9.05
CA LEU A 96 -14.03 -5.36 7.81
C LEU A 96 -14.54 -3.93 8.01
N LYS A 97 -15.62 -3.74 8.78
CA LYS A 97 -16.11 -2.41 9.13
C LYS A 97 -15.07 -1.59 9.88
N ASN A 98 -14.36 -2.20 10.84
CA ASN A 98 -13.31 -1.54 11.59
C ASN A 98 -12.08 -1.21 10.72
N ALA A 99 -11.68 -2.13 9.82
CA ALA A 99 -10.59 -1.88 8.88
C ALA A 99 -10.92 -0.69 7.96
N MET A 100 -12.16 -0.62 7.45
CA MET A 100 -12.59 0.50 6.61
C MET A 100 -12.63 1.84 7.37
N GLN A 101 -13.03 1.84 8.64
CA GLN A 101 -12.97 3.04 9.49
C GLN A 101 -11.53 3.58 9.61
N HIS A 102 -10.54 2.70 9.73
CA HIS A 102 -9.13 3.11 9.77
C HIS A 102 -8.62 3.61 8.42
N ILE A 103 -9.10 3.03 7.31
CA ILE A 103 -8.76 3.47 5.95
C ILE A 103 -9.30 4.88 5.69
N HIS A 104 -10.60 5.10 5.92
CA HIS A 104 -11.22 6.42 5.78
C HIS A 104 -10.55 7.47 6.67
N TYR A 105 -10.20 7.10 7.90
CA TYR A 105 -9.48 8.00 8.79
C TYR A 105 -8.10 8.39 8.25
N GLU A 106 -7.34 7.47 7.63
CA GLU A 106 -6.08 7.83 6.97
C GLU A 106 -6.33 8.76 5.78
N ASP A 107 -7.32 8.44 4.96
CA ASP A 107 -7.63 9.17 3.74
C ASP A 107 -8.02 10.62 4.04
N GLU A 108 -8.91 10.84 5.01
CA GLU A 108 -9.33 12.18 5.46
C GLU A 108 -8.14 12.99 6.00
N ASN A 109 -7.31 12.39 6.87
CA ASN A 109 -6.18 13.10 7.49
C ASN A 109 -5.04 13.42 6.53
N THR A 110 -4.89 12.64 5.46
CA THR A 110 -3.83 12.81 4.46
C THR A 110 -4.32 13.49 3.19
N GLN A 111 -5.58 13.94 3.17
CA GLN A 111 -6.23 14.47 1.97
C GLN A 111 -6.09 13.51 0.78
N TYR A 112 -6.24 12.21 1.04
CA TYR A 112 -6.22 11.11 0.07
C TYR A 112 -4.85 10.85 -0.59
N VAL A 113 -3.77 11.39 -0.03
CA VAL A 113 -2.38 11.09 -0.45
C VAL A 113 -1.89 9.78 0.18
N CYS A 114 -2.35 9.46 1.39
CA CYS A 114 -1.91 8.34 2.23
C CYS A 114 -0.39 8.38 2.56
N SER A 115 0.06 7.47 3.42
CA SER A 115 1.46 7.48 3.91
C SER A 115 2.51 7.07 2.86
N GLY A 116 2.11 6.56 1.71
CA GLY A 116 3.02 6.11 0.65
C GLY A 116 2.27 5.41 -0.48
N ALA A 117 2.98 5.16 -1.59
CA ALA A 117 2.37 4.72 -2.85
C ALA A 117 1.52 3.44 -2.74
N VAL A 118 2.04 2.43 -2.05
CA VAL A 118 1.35 1.15 -1.87
C VAL A 118 0.07 1.33 -1.05
N GLY A 119 0.16 2.03 0.09
CA GLY A 119 -1.01 2.34 0.91
C GLY A 119 -2.04 3.14 0.13
N LYS A 120 -1.61 4.15 -0.63
CA LYS A 120 -2.46 4.98 -1.48
C LYS A 120 -3.28 4.17 -2.47
N VAL A 121 -2.64 3.27 -3.23
CA VAL A 121 -3.33 2.48 -4.26
C VAL A 121 -4.30 1.49 -3.63
N LEU A 122 -3.92 0.89 -2.50
CA LEU A 122 -4.77 -0.08 -1.80
C LEU A 122 -5.95 0.59 -1.10
N ASN A 123 -5.79 1.75 -0.45
CA ASN A 123 -6.88 2.51 0.15
C ASN A 123 -7.88 2.96 -0.93
N MET A 124 -7.38 3.52 -2.04
CA MET A 124 -8.21 3.88 -3.19
C MET A 124 -9.03 2.68 -3.71
N LEU A 125 -8.40 1.50 -3.81
CA LEU A 125 -9.08 0.27 -4.20
C LEU A 125 -10.14 -0.15 -3.17
N CYS A 126 -9.87 0.00 -1.87
CA CYS A 126 -10.86 -0.27 -0.82
C CYS A 126 -12.09 0.64 -0.94
N CYS A 127 -11.90 1.95 -1.17
CA CYS A 127 -13.01 2.88 -1.40
C CYS A 127 -13.83 2.49 -2.64
N TRP A 128 -13.16 2.08 -3.72
CA TRP A 128 -13.83 1.59 -4.93
C TRP A 128 -14.59 0.27 -4.70
N ILE A 129 -14.03 -0.66 -3.90
CA ILE A 129 -14.71 -1.92 -3.53
C ILE A 129 -15.93 -1.65 -2.64
N GLU A 130 -15.87 -0.63 -1.78
CA GLU A 130 -16.99 -0.22 -0.92
C GLU A 130 -18.13 0.40 -1.75
N ASP A 131 -17.81 1.43 -2.54
CA ASP A 131 -18.72 2.04 -3.50
C ASP A 131 -17.92 2.75 -4.62
N PRO A 132 -17.99 2.25 -5.88
CA PRO A 132 -17.33 2.87 -7.03
C PRO A 132 -17.76 4.31 -7.33
N ASN A 133 -18.91 4.76 -6.83
CA ASN A 133 -19.43 6.11 -7.05
C ASN A 133 -19.24 7.04 -5.84
N SER A 134 -18.58 6.56 -4.79
CA SER A 134 -18.29 7.30 -3.56
C SER A 134 -17.50 8.59 -3.83
N GLU A 135 -17.68 9.57 -2.95
CA GLU A 135 -16.91 10.82 -3.02
C GLU A 135 -15.45 10.54 -2.64
N GLU A 136 -15.23 9.66 -1.68
CA GLU A 136 -13.93 9.19 -1.20
C GLU A 136 -13.11 8.62 -2.35
N PHE A 137 -13.69 7.76 -3.20
CA PHE A 137 -13.00 7.24 -4.39
C PHE A 137 -12.67 8.36 -5.39
N LYS A 138 -13.58 9.31 -5.62
CA LYS A 138 -13.33 10.43 -6.55
C LYS A 138 -12.20 11.35 -6.05
N LEU A 139 -12.08 11.55 -4.74
CA LEU A 139 -11.02 12.34 -4.11
C LEU A 139 -9.65 11.66 -4.22
N HIS A 140 -9.59 10.33 -4.28
CA HIS A 140 -8.36 9.57 -4.51
C HIS A 140 -7.79 9.69 -5.94
N ILE A 141 -8.64 9.87 -6.95
CA ILE A 141 -8.25 9.90 -8.36
C ILE A 141 -7.22 11.01 -8.66
N PRO A 142 -7.47 12.30 -8.35
CA PRO A 142 -6.51 13.35 -8.66
C PRO A 142 -5.18 13.18 -7.90
N ARG A 143 -5.19 12.51 -6.74
CA ARG A 143 -4.00 12.23 -5.92
C ARG A 143 -3.08 11.15 -6.50
N ILE A 144 -3.47 10.46 -7.57
CA ILE A 144 -2.57 9.54 -8.28
C ILE A 144 -1.36 10.30 -8.85
N TYR A 145 -1.59 11.50 -9.38
CA TYR A 145 -0.55 12.31 -10.02
C TYR A 145 0.53 12.78 -9.05
N ASP A 146 0.19 12.93 -7.77
CA ASP A 146 1.15 13.30 -6.71
C ASP A 146 2.28 12.25 -6.57
N TYR A 147 2.07 11.03 -7.06
CA TYR A 147 3.06 9.95 -7.04
C TYR A 147 3.70 9.68 -8.40
N LEU A 148 3.29 10.34 -9.49
CA LEU A 148 3.84 10.07 -10.82
C LEU A 148 4.96 11.08 -11.15
N TRP A 149 6.14 10.55 -11.48
CA TRP A 149 7.31 11.34 -11.85
C TRP A 149 7.84 10.93 -13.22
N VAL A 150 8.18 11.90 -14.06
CA VAL A 150 8.81 11.65 -15.37
C VAL A 150 10.32 11.85 -15.22
N ALA A 151 11.07 10.75 -15.31
CA ALA A 151 12.52 10.73 -15.31
C ALA A 151 13.07 10.54 -16.75
N GLU A 152 14.39 10.55 -16.90
CA GLU A 152 15.08 10.34 -18.18
C GLU A 152 14.73 9.00 -18.86
N ASP A 153 14.32 8.00 -18.08
CA ASP A 153 13.92 6.67 -18.54
C ASP A 153 12.40 6.45 -18.54
N GLY A 154 11.62 7.54 -18.41
CA GLY A 154 10.16 7.53 -18.53
C GLY A 154 9.43 7.78 -17.22
N MET A 155 8.11 7.52 -17.23
CA MET A 155 7.24 7.77 -16.09
C MET A 155 7.31 6.63 -15.07
N LYS A 156 7.47 6.98 -13.78
CA LYS A 156 7.56 6.06 -12.65
C LYS A 156 6.64 6.51 -11.52
N MET A 157 6.30 5.55 -10.65
CA MET A 157 5.63 5.85 -9.39
C MET A 157 6.68 6.04 -8.28
N GLN A 158 6.64 7.18 -7.63
CA GLN A 158 7.48 7.54 -6.49
C GLN A 158 7.10 6.70 -5.26
N GLY A 159 8.04 6.44 -4.34
CA GLY A 159 7.73 5.73 -3.08
C GLY A 159 6.84 6.53 -2.12
N TYR A 160 7.00 7.85 -2.16
CA TYR A 160 6.23 8.87 -1.44
C TYR A 160 5.73 9.90 -2.46
N ASN A 161 4.88 10.86 -2.04
CA ASN A 161 4.50 12.00 -2.89
C ASN A 161 5.67 12.99 -3.18
N GLY A 162 6.89 12.61 -2.77
CA GLY A 162 8.16 13.27 -3.03
C GLY A 162 9.04 13.30 -1.79
N SER A 163 10.21 13.91 -1.94
CA SER A 163 11.20 14.15 -0.87
C SER A 163 11.41 15.64 -0.62
N GLN A 164 10.45 16.48 -1.01
CA GLN A 164 10.60 17.94 -1.10
C GLN A 164 11.09 18.57 0.20
N LEU A 165 10.48 18.22 1.34
CA LEU A 165 10.90 18.74 2.65
C LEU A 165 12.27 18.22 3.06
N TRP A 166 12.53 16.94 2.85
CA TRP A 166 13.81 16.30 3.17
C TRP A 166 14.95 16.95 2.40
N ASP A 167 14.81 17.07 1.07
CA ASP A 167 15.82 17.64 0.19
C ASP A 167 16.02 19.13 0.47
N THR A 168 14.95 19.88 0.73
CA THR A 168 15.05 21.30 1.06
C THR A 168 15.78 21.52 2.37
N ALA A 169 15.45 20.77 3.42
CA ALA A 169 16.10 20.88 4.73
C ALA A 169 17.60 20.58 4.62
N PHE A 170 17.99 19.47 3.97
CA PHE A 170 19.41 19.16 3.79
C PHE A 170 20.15 20.16 2.91
N THR A 171 19.48 20.72 1.90
CA THR A 171 20.07 21.76 1.06
C THR A 171 20.34 23.04 1.87
N VAL A 172 19.41 23.45 2.73
CA VAL A 172 19.60 24.60 3.62
C VAL A 172 20.77 24.38 4.56
N GLU A 173 20.82 23.22 5.24
CA GLU A 173 21.93 22.86 6.13
C GLU A 173 23.28 22.86 5.38
N ALA A 174 23.31 22.32 4.15
CA ALA A 174 24.51 22.31 3.32
C ALA A 174 24.97 23.73 2.95
N ILE A 175 24.06 24.62 2.54
CA ILE A 175 24.39 26.01 2.20
C ILE A 175 24.97 26.73 3.43
N LEU A 176 24.33 26.60 4.60
CA LEU A 176 24.80 27.25 5.83
C LEU A 176 26.20 26.77 6.23
N ALA A 177 26.52 25.49 6.01
CA ALA A 177 27.84 24.93 6.29
C ALA A 177 28.96 25.46 5.35
N THR A 178 28.62 26.00 4.18
CA THR A 178 29.61 26.59 3.25
C THR A 178 30.01 28.02 3.59
N GLU A 179 29.34 28.66 4.56
CA GLU A 179 29.49 30.11 4.86
C GLU A 179 29.08 31.04 3.70
N LEU A 180 28.44 30.54 2.63
CA LEU A 180 27.98 31.30 1.46
C LEU A 180 26.57 31.92 1.63
N THR A 181 26.14 32.14 2.87
CA THR A 181 24.78 32.60 3.19
C THR A 181 24.41 33.92 2.51
N GLU A 182 25.37 34.84 2.35
CA GLU A 182 25.13 36.13 1.68
C GLU A 182 24.81 35.95 0.20
N GLU A 183 25.46 35.00 -0.47
CA GLU A 183 25.23 34.69 -1.89
C GLU A 183 23.87 34.04 -2.12
N PHE A 184 23.43 33.18 -1.20
CA PHE A 184 22.18 32.44 -1.30
C PHE A 184 21.00 33.04 -0.52
N CYS A 185 21.12 34.28 -0.03
CA CYS A 185 20.11 34.90 0.82
C CYS A 185 18.67 34.86 0.25
N PRO A 186 18.42 35.16 -1.04
CA PRO A 186 17.08 35.01 -1.63
C PRO A 186 16.56 33.56 -1.61
N THR A 187 17.42 32.59 -1.94
CA THR A 187 17.08 31.16 -1.93
C THR A 187 16.75 30.67 -0.53
N LEU A 188 17.54 31.07 0.47
CA LEU A 188 17.31 30.71 1.87
C LEU A 188 16.00 31.30 2.42
N LYS A 189 15.60 32.49 1.98
CA LYS A 189 14.28 33.06 2.31
C LYS A 189 13.14 32.21 1.74
N LEU A 190 13.23 31.82 0.47
CA LEU A 190 12.24 30.94 -0.15
C LEU A 190 12.18 29.57 0.53
N ALA A 191 13.33 28.98 0.87
CA ALA A 191 13.39 27.73 1.60
C ALA A 191 12.80 27.85 3.00
N HIS A 192 13.07 28.94 3.71
CA HIS A 192 12.46 29.22 5.02
C HIS A 192 10.93 29.34 4.90
N ASP A 193 10.43 30.10 3.92
CA ASP A 193 9.01 30.26 3.67
C ASP A 193 8.36 28.91 3.32
N TYR A 194 9.02 28.07 2.53
CA TYR A 194 8.56 26.71 2.22
C TYR A 194 8.51 25.81 3.45
N ILE A 195 9.56 25.77 4.28
CA ILE A 195 9.63 24.91 5.49
C ILE A 195 8.62 25.34 6.55
N LYS A 196 8.33 26.65 6.64
CA LYS A 196 7.44 27.22 7.64
C LYS A 196 5.96 26.92 7.38
N ASN A 197 5.57 26.75 6.12
CA ASN A 197 4.18 26.54 5.68
C ASN A 197 3.87 25.06 5.48
#